data_AF-A0AAP8KG24-F1
#
_entry.id   AF-A0AAP8KG24-F1
#
_cell.length_a   1.000
_cell.length_b   1.000
_cell.length_c   1.000
_cell.angle_alpha   90.00
_cell.angle_beta   90.00
_cell.angle_gamma   90.00
#
_symmetry.space_group_name_H-M   'P 1'
#
loop_
_entity.id
_entity.type
_entity.pdbx_description
1 polymer ?
#
loop_
_entity_poly.entity_id
_entity_poly.type
_entity_poly.pdbx_seq_one_letter_code
_entity_poly.pdbx_strand_id
1 'polypeptide(L)'
;MLIITIKQGKEKSLLGQSWIYASAIEKVEGKPQEKMKPGSTAIVQSSSKQFIARAAYNSKSQIRARIWSFKEDEPVDHALIKRRVKAAIEKKLSAIKKAGENQLLTLIKGEDEGLPGLVVQLFGGVQGYLICEFNAGGVDAWKVAIVQSLMASTGCVNVYERCDDLMRKGEGLPLIDGALAGEEPPDEVMLTDNGVRYALDLKTGHKSKFR
;
A
#
# COMPACT_ATOMS: atom_id res chain seq x y z
N MET A 1 14.24 9.72 -15.23
CA MET A 1 12.83 9.95 -14.86
C MET A 1 11.95 9.29 -15.91
N LEU A 2 11.08 8.41 -15.47
CA LEU A 2 10.17 7.67 -16.35
C LEU A 2 9.02 8.57 -16.81
N ILE A 3 8.58 8.37 -18.05
CA ILE A 3 7.42 9.04 -18.63
C ILE A 3 6.49 7.98 -19.22
N ILE A 4 5.24 7.96 -18.78
CA ILE A 4 4.17 7.11 -19.27
C ILE A 4 3.26 7.98 -20.15
N THR A 5 3.16 7.65 -21.43
CA THR A 5 2.25 8.33 -22.35
C THR A 5 0.98 7.49 -22.50
N ILE A 6 -0.18 8.10 -22.26
CA ILE A 6 -1.48 7.45 -22.37
C ILE A 6 -1.97 7.49 -23.83
N LYS A 7 -2.66 6.43 -24.25
CA LYS A 7 -3.29 6.34 -25.57
C LYS A 7 -4.30 7.46 -25.76
N GLN A 8 -4.33 8.00 -26.96
CA GLN A 8 -5.32 9.01 -27.35
C GLN A 8 -6.75 8.51 -27.12
N GLY A 9 -7.57 9.32 -26.45
CA GLY A 9 -8.96 9.02 -26.12
C GLY A 9 -9.16 8.23 -24.81
N LYS A 10 -8.08 7.77 -24.15
CA LYS A 10 -8.14 7.06 -22.85
C LYS A 10 -7.82 7.97 -21.66
N GLU A 11 -7.42 9.22 -21.90
CA GLU A 11 -6.97 10.14 -20.85
C GLU A 11 -8.10 10.54 -19.89
N LYS A 12 -9.29 10.84 -20.42
CA LYS A 12 -10.43 11.28 -19.58
C LYS A 12 -10.86 10.24 -18.55
N SER A 13 -10.77 8.95 -18.90
CA SER A 13 -11.13 7.87 -17.97
C SER A 13 -10.16 7.71 -16.79
N LEU A 14 -9.00 8.36 -16.83
CA LEU A 14 -8.00 8.28 -15.75
C LEU A 14 -8.18 9.39 -14.69
N LEU A 15 -9.02 10.40 -14.96
CA LEU A 15 -9.28 11.46 -14.00
C LEU A 15 -9.98 10.87 -12.76
N GLY A 16 -9.33 11.00 -11.60
CA GLY A 16 -9.85 10.49 -10.33
C GLY A 16 -9.70 8.98 -10.10
N GLN A 17 -9.07 8.23 -11.01
CA GLN A 17 -8.75 6.81 -10.80
C GLN A 17 -7.42 6.64 -10.06
N SER A 18 -7.29 5.62 -9.22
CA SER A 18 -6.03 5.36 -8.49
C SER A 18 -5.03 4.49 -9.27
N TRP A 19 -5.38 4.05 -10.48
CA TRP A 19 -4.56 3.14 -11.28
C TRP A 19 -4.70 3.29 -12.79
N ILE A 20 -3.75 2.72 -13.53
CA ILE A 20 -3.67 2.71 -14.99
C ILE A 20 -3.34 1.29 -15.46
N TYR A 21 -4.23 0.71 -16.27
CA TYR A 21 -4.00 -0.59 -16.89
C TYR A 21 -3.00 -0.52 -18.04
N ALA A 22 -2.29 -1.63 -18.28
CA ALA A 22 -1.35 -1.73 -19.39
C ALA A 22 -1.98 -1.39 -20.76
N SER A 23 -3.26 -1.73 -20.95
CA SER A 23 -4.01 -1.48 -22.18
C SER A 23 -4.20 0.00 -22.52
N ALA A 24 -4.15 0.89 -21.53
CA ALA A 24 -4.32 2.34 -21.67
C ALA A 24 -3.02 3.08 -22.01
N ILE A 25 -1.86 2.41 -21.93
CA ILE A 25 -0.55 3.02 -22.13
C ILE A 25 -0.11 2.84 -23.58
N GLU A 26 0.30 3.94 -24.20
CA GLU A 26 0.88 3.94 -25.55
C GLU A 26 2.36 3.58 -25.49
N LYS A 27 3.12 4.28 -24.64
CA LYS A 27 4.55 4.04 -24.47
C LYS A 27 5.04 4.44 -23.09
N VAL A 28 6.17 3.84 -22.71
CA VAL A 28 6.93 4.19 -21.50
C VAL A 28 8.36 4.52 -21.89
N GLU A 29 8.79 5.72 -21.53
CA GLU A 29 10.12 6.29 -21.84
C GLU A 29 10.93 6.47 -20.55
N GLY A 30 12.26 6.55 -20.69
CA GLY A 30 13.20 6.66 -19.56
C GLY A 30 14.23 5.54 -19.52
N LYS A 31 15.09 5.55 -18.49
CA LYS A 31 16.26 4.66 -18.41
C LYS A 31 15.83 3.20 -18.20
N PRO A 32 16.48 2.21 -18.84
CA PRO A 32 16.14 0.78 -18.67
C PRO A 32 16.13 0.32 -17.20
N GLN A 33 17.10 0.77 -16.41
CA GLN A 33 17.19 0.43 -14.98
C GLN A 33 15.97 0.91 -14.19
N GLU A 34 15.46 2.12 -14.48
CA GLU A 34 14.24 2.66 -13.87
C GLU A 34 13.01 1.83 -14.30
N LYS A 35 12.92 1.43 -15.58
CA LYS A 35 11.80 0.61 -16.11
C LYS A 35 11.74 -0.79 -15.50
N MET A 36 12.89 -1.34 -15.12
CA MET A 36 12.99 -2.69 -14.56
C MET A 36 12.81 -2.71 -13.03
N LYS A 37 12.91 -1.57 -12.35
CA LYS A 37 12.70 -1.47 -10.90
C LYS A 37 11.21 -1.24 -10.60
N PRO A 38 10.51 -2.21 -9.96
CA PRO A 38 9.12 -2.03 -9.54
C PRO A 38 8.97 -0.83 -8.62
N GLY A 39 7.89 -0.06 -8.82
CA GLY A 39 7.58 1.11 -8.00
C GLY A 39 8.32 2.38 -8.40
N SER A 40 9.14 2.36 -9.46
CA SER A 40 9.81 3.57 -9.95
C SER A 40 8.80 4.67 -10.27
N THR A 41 9.07 5.88 -9.78
CA THR A 41 8.17 7.02 -10.00
C THR A 41 8.26 7.50 -11.44
N ALA A 42 7.10 7.67 -12.07
CA ALA A 42 6.93 8.15 -13.42
C ALA A 42 5.99 9.35 -13.49
N ILE A 43 6.21 10.20 -14.48
CA ILE A 43 5.21 11.17 -14.94
C ILE A 43 4.26 10.48 -15.90
N VAL A 44 2.97 10.65 -15.68
CA VAL A 44 1.91 10.25 -16.60
C VAL A 44 1.50 11.48 -17.39
N GLN A 45 1.48 11.36 -18.71
CA GLN A 45 1.08 12.42 -19.63
C GLN A 45 0.08 11.93 -20.69
N SER A 46 -0.70 12.85 -21.22
CA SER A 46 -1.61 12.61 -22.35
C SER A 46 -0.83 12.32 -23.64
N SER A 47 -1.55 11.89 -24.67
CA SER A 47 -1.02 11.83 -26.04
C SER A 47 -0.48 13.19 -26.55
N SER A 48 -1.04 14.30 -26.06
CA SER A 48 -0.58 15.68 -26.32
C SER A 48 0.54 16.18 -25.38
N LYS A 49 1.15 15.29 -24.58
CA LYS A 49 2.23 15.58 -23.60
C LYS A 49 1.82 16.53 -22.45
N GLN A 50 0.53 16.62 -22.16
CA GLN A 50 0.06 17.35 -20.98
C GLN A 50 0.18 16.47 -19.73
N PHE A 51 0.63 17.05 -18.62
CA PHE A 51 0.70 16.34 -17.34
C PHE A 51 -0.68 15.83 -16.91
N ILE A 52 -0.73 14.60 -16.40
CA ILE A 52 -1.92 13.99 -15.81
C ILE A 52 -1.68 13.66 -14.34
N ALA A 53 -0.58 12.95 -14.04
CA ALA A 53 -0.31 12.45 -12.70
C ALA A 53 1.16 12.07 -12.49
N ARG A 54 1.53 11.85 -11.24
CA ARG A 54 2.72 11.09 -10.83
C ARG A 54 2.28 9.72 -10.35
N ALA A 55 2.97 8.67 -10.79
CA ALA A 55 2.58 7.29 -10.50
C ALA A 55 3.77 6.39 -10.24
N ALA A 56 3.57 5.34 -9.44
CA ALA A 56 4.49 4.21 -9.35
C ALA A 56 4.28 3.28 -10.56
N TYR A 57 5.32 3.07 -11.35
CA TYR A 57 5.32 2.17 -12.50
C TYR A 57 5.77 0.75 -12.10
N ASN A 58 5.11 -0.27 -12.66
CA ASN A 58 5.58 -1.65 -12.56
C ASN A 58 5.35 -2.40 -13.88
N SER A 59 6.44 -2.70 -14.61
CA SER A 59 6.40 -3.36 -15.91
C SER A 59 5.86 -4.80 -15.88
N LYS A 60 5.82 -5.46 -14.72
CA LYS A 60 5.29 -6.81 -14.58
C LYS A 60 3.79 -6.86 -14.28
N SER A 61 3.21 -5.78 -13.77
CA SER A 61 1.80 -5.75 -13.34
C SER A 61 0.83 -5.45 -14.48
N GLN A 62 -0.37 -6.04 -14.42
CA GLN A 62 -1.51 -5.65 -15.28
C GLN A 62 -1.98 -4.23 -14.95
N ILE A 63 -1.99 -3.89 -13.65
CA ILE A 63 -2.08 -2.52 -13.17
C ILE A 63 -0.69 -1.89 -13.33
N ARG A 64 -0.44 -1.41 -14.54
CA ARG A 64 0.89 -0.97 -14.99
C ARG A 64 1.41 0.24 -14.23
N ALA A 65 0.52 1.08 -13.72
CA ALA A 65 0.89 2.16 -12.83
C ALA A 65 -0.20 2.43 -11.78
N ARG A 66 0.21 2.84 -10.58
CA ARG A 66 -0.69 3.31 -9.52
C ARG A 66 -0.38 4.76 -9.18
N ILE A 67 -1.41 5.59 -9.10
CA ILE A 67 -1.26 7.04 -9.01
C ILE A 67 -0.88 7.43 -7.59
N TRP A 68 0.20 8.19 -7.47
CA TRP A 68 0.53 8.92 -6.28
C TRP A 68 -0.27 10.22 -6.26
N SER A 69 -0.04 11.12 -7.21
CA SER A 69 -0.63 12.46 -7.16
C SER A 69 -1.12 12.92 -8.52
N PHE A 70 -2.20 13.70 -8.52
CA PHE A 70 -2.67 14.46 -9.67
C PHE A 70 -2.10 15.89 -9.69
N LYS A 71 -1.27 16.26 -8.71
CA LYS A 71 -0.65 17.58 -8.63
C LYS A 71 0.74 17.53 -9.26
N GLU A 72 0.98 18.41 -10.23
CA GLU A 72 2.26 18.45 -10.95
C GLU A 72 3.42 18.88 -10.04
N ASP A 73 3.15 19.79 -9.10
CA ASP A 73 4.12 20.36 -8.17
C ASP A 73 4.32 19.54 -6.88
N GLU A 74 3.62 18.42 -6.70
CA GLU A 74 3.78 17.55 -5.54
C GLU A 74 4.79 16.42 -5.80
N PRO A 75 6.03 16.49 -5.28
CA PRO A 75 7.00 15.42 -5.45
C PRO A 75 6.59 14.15 -4.69
N VAL A 76 7.00 12.99 -5.21
CA VAL A 76 6.87 11.70 -4.52
C VAL A 76 8.12 11.47 -3.70
N ASP A 77 8.08 11.89 -2.44
CA ASP A 77 9.20 11.84 -1.51
C ASP A 77 8.77 11.33 -0.12
N HIS A 78 9.73 11.29 0.81
CA HIS A 78 9.49 10.91 2.20
C HIS A 78 8.42 11.79 2.88
N ALA A 79 8.33 13.09 2.54
CA ALA A 79 7.37 14.00 3.13
C ALA A 79 5.95 13.70 2.67
N LEU A 80 5.77 13.39 1.38
CA LEU A 80 4.49 12.93 0.84
C LEU A 80 4.01 11.66 1.54
N ILE A 81 4.87 10.65 1.61
CA ILE A 81 4.54 9.35 2.21
C ILE A 81 4.18 9.52 3.69
N LYS A 82 5.01 10.25 4.45
CA LYS A 82 4.74 10.56 5.86
C LYS A 82 3.41 11.28 6.05
N ARG A 83 3.10 12.27 5.21
CA ARG A 83 1.83 13.02 5.27
C ARG A 83 0.62 12.11 5.03
N ARG A 84 0.70 11.20 4.05
CA ARG A 84 -0.41 10.27 3.72
C ARG A 84 -0.65 9.26 4.83
N VAL A 85 0.41 8.63 5.33
CA VAL A 85 0.31 7.71 6.46
C VAL A 85 -0.29 8.41 7.66
N LYS A 86 0.26 9.58 8.05
CA LYS A 86 -0.25 10.35 9.18
C LYS A 86 -1.74 10.71 9.02
N ALA A 87 -2.14 11.22 7.86
CA ALA A 87 -3.54 11.56 7.60
C ALA A 87 -4.47 10.34 7.68
N ALA A 88 -4.02 9.17 7.22
CA ALA A 88 -4.77 7.92 7.34
C ALA A 88 -4.97 7.51 8.80
N ILE A 89 -3.89 7.56 9.59
CA ILE A 89 -3.93 7.21 11.02
C ILE A 89 -4.78 8.20 11.82
N GLU A 90 -4.69 9.51 11.53
CA GLU A 90 -5.48 10.54 12.21
C GLU A 90 -6.99 10.32 12.06
N LYS A 91 -7.46 9.89 10.88
CA LYS A 91 -8.86 9.52 10.64
C LYS A 91 -9.32 8.36 11.53
N LYS A 92 -8.40 7.52 12.00
CA LYS A 92 -8.66 6.32 12.81
C LYS A 92 -8.28 6.48 14.28
N LEU A 93 -7.76 7.63 14.69
CA LEU A 93 -7.19 7.82 16.03
C LEU A 93 -8.17 7.49 17.17
N SER A 94 -9.43 7.89 17.02
CA SER A 94 -10.49 7.57 18.01
C SER A 94 -10.75 6.07 18.11
N ALA A 95 -10.73 5.36 16.97
CA ALA A 95 -10.90 3.91 16.94
C ALA A 95 -9.67 3.19 17.51
N ILE A 96 -8.45 3.65 17.19
CA ILE A 96 -7.20 3.12 17.75
C ILE A 96 -7.20 3.22 19.28
N LYS A 97 -7.61 4.37 19.84
CA LYS A 97 -7.69 4.58 21.30
C LYS A 97 -8.72 3.69 22.00
N LYS A 98 -9.74 3.23 21.26
CA LYS A 98 -10.82 2.39 21.78
C LYS A 98 -10.63 0.91 21.44
N ALA A 99 -9.62 0.57 20.64
CA ALA A 99 -9.39 -0.79 20.18
C ALA A 99 -9.07 -1.67 21.39
N GLY A 100 -9.88 -2.71 21.59
CA GLY A 100 -9.63 -3.72 22.61
C GLY A 100 -8.49 -4.67 22.22
N GLU A 101 -8.04 -5.46 23.19
CA GLU A 101 -6.93 -6.42 23.03
C GLU A 101 -7.20 -7.48 21.94
N ASN A 102 -8.47 -7.85 21.75
CA ASN A 102 -8.91 -8.89 20.80
C ASN A 102 -9.58 -8.31 19.55
N GLN A 103 -9.23 -7.08 19.13
CA GLN A 103 -9.79 -6.45 17.95
C GLN A 103 -8.74 -6.25 16.86
N LEU A 104 -9.17 -6.43 15.61
CA LEU A 104 -8.38 -6.15 14.42
C LEU A 104 -9.01 -4.96 13.68
N LEU A 105 -8.32 -3.82 13.69
CA LEU A 105 -8.80 -2.57 13.11
C LEU A 105 -8.05 -2.26 11.82
N THR A 106 -8.75 -2.15 10.69
CA THR A 106 -8.14 -1.67 9.44
C THR A 106 -7.86 -0.17 9.51
N LEU A 107 -6.58 0.19 9.40
CA LEU A 107 -6.10 1.56 9.43
C LEU A 107 -5.98 2.18 8.04
N ILE A 108 -5.48 1.41 7.08
CA ILE A 108 -5.23 1.87 5.69
C ILE A 108 -5.82 0.85 4.71
N LYS A 109 -6.57 1.36 3.73
CA LYS A 109 -7.08 0.66 2.54
C LYS A 109 -6.56 1.36 1.29
N GLY A 110 -5.26 1.19 1.08
CA GLY A 110 -4.44 1.68 -0.03
C GLY A 110 -4.98 2.84 -0.84
N GLU A 111 -5.89 2.55 -1.77
CA GLU A 111 -6.49 3.49 -2.70
C GLU A 111 -7.17 4.69 -2.03
N ASP A 112 -7.89 4.46 -0.93
CA ASP A 112 -8.70 5.50 -0.26
C ASP A 112 -7.84 6.54 0.48
N GLU A 113 -6.61 6.16 0.84
CA GLU A 113 -5.66 6.99 1.58
C GLU A 113 -4.46 7.45 0.73
N GLY A 114 -4.50 7.21 -0.58
CA GLY A 114 -3.43 7.58 -1.49
C GLY A 114 -2.15 6.75 -1.29
N LEU A 115 -2.25 5.53 -0.81
CA LEU A 115 -1.16 4.56 -0.74
C LEU A 115 -1.54 3.29 -1.52
N PRO A 116 -1.82 3.37 -2.83
CA PRO A 116 -2.47 2.26 -3.55
C PRO A 116 -1.68 0.96 -3.46
N GLY A 117 -2.39 -0.13 -3.12
CA GLY A 117 -1.79 -1.43 -2.84
C GLY A 117 -1.19 -1.63 -1.44
N LEU A 118 -1.40 -0.72 -0.49
CA LEU A 118 -1.06 -0.93 0.93
C LEU A 118 -2.29 -1.30 1.75
N VAL A 119 -2.22 -2.38 2.52
CA VAL A 119 -3.19 -2.65 3.59
C VAL A 119 -2.48 -2.61 4.92
N VAL A 120 -3.07 -1.94 5.91
CA VAL A 120 -2.55 -1.93 7.29
C VAL A 120 -3.68 -2.20 8.26
N GLN A 121 -3.48 -3.17 9.13
CA GLN A 121 -4.37 -3.50 10.24
C GLN A 121 -3.62 -3.39 11.57
N LEU A 122 -4.33 -2.97 12.61
CA LEU A 122 -3.82 -2.93 13.98
C LEU A 122 -4.55 -3.98 14.81
N PHE A 123 -3.78 -4.90 15.39
CA PHE A 123 -4.25 -5.86 16.38
C PHE A 123 -3.74 -5.46 17.76
N GLY A 124 -4.56 -5.58 18.81
CA GLY A 124 -4.11 -5.39 20.19
C GLY A 124 -3.75 -3.95 20.60
N GLY A 125 -4.14 -2.94 19.83
CA GLY A 125 -3.87 -1.54 20.15
C GLY A 125 -2.37 -1.18 20.09
N VAL A 126 -1.97 -0.13 20.83
CA VAL A 126 -0.60 0.43 20.76
C VAL A 126 0.48 -0.58 21.17
N GLN A 127 0.18 -1.50 22.08
CA GLN A 127 1.12 -2.54 22.53
C GLN A 127 1.06 -3.83 21.68
N GLY A 128 0.14 -3.90 20.71
CA GLY A 128 -0.02 -5.06 19.85
C GLY A 128 0.85 -4.99 18.59
N TYR A 129 0.23 -5.21 17.43
CA TYR A 129 0.93 -5.43 16.16
C TYR A 129 0.26 -4.69 15.01
N LEU A 130 1.07 -4.03 14.19
CA LEU A 130 0.70 -3.57 12.86
C LEU A 130 0.95 -4.68 11.85
N ILE A 131 -0.11 -5.22 11.26
CA ILE A 131 -0.02 -6.19 10.17
C ILE A 131 -0.15 -5.45 8.84
N CYS A 132 0.90 -5.50 8.03
CA CYS A 132 1.02 -4.73 6.79
C CYS A 132 1.12 -5.66 5.58
N GLU A 133 0.42 -5.34 4.51
CA GLU A 133 0.55 -6.02 3.22
C GLU A 133 0.97 -5.01 2.15
N PHE A 134 2.15 -5.23 1.55
CA PHE A 134 2.71 -4.36 0.51
C PHE A 134 2.43 -4.96 -0.88
N ASN A 135 1.18 -4.89 -1.30
CA ASN A 135 0.64 -5.59 -2.47
C ASN A 135 0.89 -4.88 -3.82
N ALA A 136 1.74 -3.85 -3.85
CA ALA A 136 2.11 -3.14 -5.07
C ALA A 136 3.56 -2.64 -5.03
N GLY A 137 4.23 -2.64 -6.19
CA GLY A 137 5.63 -2.24 -6.28
C GLY A 137 5.90 -0.82 -5.78
N GLY A 138 4.92 0.09 -5.90
CA GLY A 138 5.03 1.46 -5.40
C GLY A 138 5.18 1.54 -3.89
N VAL A 139 4.28 0.90 -3.14
CA VAL A 139 4.33 0.91 -1.67
C VAL A 139 5.47 0.04 -1.15
N ASP A 140 5.82 -1.04 -1.86
CA ASP A 140 6.98 -1.87 -1.53
C ASP A 140 8.31 -1.08 -1.64
N ALA A 141 8.45 -0.24 -2.67
CA ALA A 141 9.61 0.64 -2.83
C ALA A 141 9.73 1.72 -1.73
N TRP A 142 8.61 2.09 -1.10
CA TRP A 142 8.54 3.04 0.02
C TRP A 142 8.40 2.37 1.38
N LYS A 143 8.53 1.04 1.47
CA LYS A 143 8.27 0.23 2.66
C LYS A 143 8.90 0.79 3.93
N VAL A 144 10.20 1.13 3.89
CA VAL A 144 10.92 1.66 5.05
C VAL A 144 10.29 2.96 5.55
N ALA A 145 10.01 3.91 4.66
CA ALA A 145 9.40 5.19 5.02
C ALA A 145 7.96 5.02 5.57
N ILE A 146 7.20 4.07 5.00
CA ILE A 146 5.85 3.72 5.45
C ILE A 146 5.91 3.14 6.87
N VAL A 147 6.74 2.12 7.11
CA VAL A 147 6.90 1.45 8.41
C VAL A 147 7.30 2.46 9.49
N GLN A 148 8.30 3.28 9.23
CA GLN A 148 8.73 4.34 10.16
C GLN A 148 7.60 5.33 10.48
N SER A 149 6.84 5.73 9.45
CA SER A 149 5.73 6.67 9.63
C SER A 149 4.55 6.05 10.38
N LEU A 150 4.28 4.76 10.18
CA LEU A 150 3.26 4.02 10.90
C LEU A 150 3.58 3.96 12.39
N MET A 151 4.78 3.48 12.75
CA MET A 151 5.22 3.41 14.15
C MET A 151 5.17 4.78 14.82
N ALA A 152 5.66 5.83 14.15
CA ALA A 152 5.62 7.19 14.69
C ALA A 152 4.20 7.74 14.88
N SER A 153 3.24 7.34 14.04
CA SER A 153 1.87 7.87 14.07
C SER A 153 0.94 7.08 15.00
N THR A 154 1.19 5.79 15.18
CA THR A 154 0.37 4.90 16.03
C THR A 154 0.96 4.69 17.42
N GLY A 155 2.28 4.83 17.57
CA GLY A 155 3.04 4.43 18.76
C GLY A 155 3.29 2.92 18.87
N CYS A 156 2.75 2.11 17.95
CA CYS A 156 2.95 0.67 17.94
C CYS A 156 4.31 0.34 17.31
N VAL A 157 5.15 -0.38 18.06
CA VAL A 157 6.56 -0.67 17.68
C VAL A 157 6.73 -2.01 16.95
N ASN A 158 5.73 -2.89 17.02
CA ASN A 158 5.75 -4.17 16.34
C ASN A 158 5.07 -4.05 14.98
N VAL A 159 5.80 -4.35 13.92
CA VAL A 159 5.32 -4.28 12.54
C VAL A 159 5.67 -5.57 11.83
N TYR A 160 4.65 -6.26 11.32
CA TYR A 160 4.79 -7.50 10.58
C TYR A 160 4.34 -7.32 9.13
N GLU A 161 5.13 -7.81 8.18
CA GLU A 161 4.72 -7.96 6.79
C GLU A 161 4.01 -9.29 6.59
N ARG A 162 2.74 -9.24 6.21
CA ARG A 162 2.01 -10.38 5.69
C ARG A 162 2.15 -10.43 4.17
N CYS A 163 2.37 -11.62 3.63
CA CYS A 163 2.47 -11.84 2.18
C CYS A 163 1.16 -12.36 1.60
N ASP A 164 0.54 -11.60 0.70
CA ASP A 164 -0.46 -12.12 -0.23
C ASP A 164 0.23 -12.63 -1.50
N ASP A 165 0.36 -13.95 -1.58
CA ASP A 165 1.03 -14.67 -2.66
C ASP A 165 0.50 -14.33 -4.05
N LEU A 166 -0.82 -14.21 -4.20
CA LEU A 166 -1.46 -13.95 -5.49
C LEU A 166 -1.11 -12.54 -5.96
N MET A 167 -1.25 -11.57 -5.06
CA MET A 167 -1.00 -10.17 -5.36
C MET A 167 0.48 -9.91 -5.65
N ARG A 168 1.39 -10.45 -4.82
CA ARG A 168 2.83 -10.27 -5.03
C ARG A 168 3.35 -10.94 -6.30
N LYS A 169 2.84 -12.13 -6.65
CA LYS A 169 3.12 -12.77 -7.95
C LYS A 169 2.63 -11.92 -9.12
N GLY A 170 1.43 -11.35 -9.03
CA GLY A 170 0.87 -10.44 -10.04
C GLY A 170 1.69 -9.17 -10.25
N GLU A 171 2.37 -8.70 -9.20
CA GLU A 171 3.32 -7.57 -9.27
C GLU A 171 4.74 -8.00 -9.64
N GLY A 172 5.01 -9.31 -9.73
CA GLY A 172 6.34 -9.87 -9.96
C GLY A 172 7.35 -9.50 -8.88
N LEU A 173 6.86 -9.35 -7.64
CA LEU A 173 7.62 -9.07 -6.44
C LEU A 173 8.00 -10.37 -5.72
N PRO A 174 9.07 -10.36 -4.89
CA PRO A 174 9.38 -11.50 -4.04
C PRO A 174 8.26 -11.79 -3.02
N LEU A 175 8.10 -13.05 -2.65
CA LEU A 175 7.21 -13.49 -1.57
C LEU A 175 7.99 -13.37 -0.27
N ILE A 176 7.67 -12.35 0.52
CA ILE A 176 8.37 -12.04 1.77
C ILE A 176 7.30 -11.74 2.79
N ASP A 177 7.39 -12.40 3.92
CA ASP A 177 6.69 -12.12 5.17
C ASP A 177 7.70 -12.12 6.33
N GLY A 178 7.32 -11.53 7.46
CA GLY A 178 8.16 -11.48 8.65
C GLY A 178 8.11 -10.15 9.40
N ALA A 179 8.78 -10.09 10.55
CA ALA A 179 8.90 -8.85 11.31
C ALA A 179 9.73 -7.81 10.53
N LEU A 180 9.13 -6.63 10.32
CA LEU A 180 9.81 -5.44 9.81
C LEU A 180 10.33 -4.56 10.94
N ALA A 181 9.75 -4.66 12.14
CA ALA A 181 10.20 -4.00 13.35
C ALA A 181 9.61 -4.70 14.59
N GLY A 182 10.34 -4.66 15.71
CA GLY A 182 9.88 -5.24 16.96
C GLY A 182 9.77 -6.76 16.92
N GLU A 183 8.79 -7.29 17.63
CA GLU A 183 8.55 -8.74 17.75
C GLU A 183 7.59 -9.25 16.69
N GLU A 184 7.69 -10.55 16.36
CA GLU A 184 6.69 -11.23 15.56
C GLU A 184 5.38 -11.40 16.33
N PRO A 185 4.22 -11.35 15.64
CA PRO A 185 2.95 -11.66 16.26
C PRO A 185 2.87 -13.15 16.62
N PRO A 186 2.05 -13.53 17.59
CA PRO A 186 1.64 -14.92 17.76
C PRO A 186 1.00 -15.44 16.48
N ASP A 187 1.13 -16.74 16.23
CA ASP A 187 0.58 -17.35 15.01
C ASP A 187 -0.95 -17.18 15.01
N GLU A 188 -1.65 -17.71 16.01
CA GLU A 188 -3.12 -17.65 16.12
C GLU A 188 -3.57 -16.71 17.26
N VAL A 189 -4.56 -15.86 16.98
CA VAL A 189 -5.20 -14.98 17.97
C VAL A 189 -6.71 -15.12 17.96
N MET A 190 -7.31 -14.86 19.11
CA MET A 190 -8.76 -14.75 19.24
C MET A 190 -9.22 -13.34 18.93
N LEU A 191 -10.03 -13.19 17.89
CA LEU A 191 -10.69 -11.93 17.56
C LEU A 191 -12.12 -11.90 18.08
N THR A 192 -12.58 -10.70 18.40
CA THR A 192 -13.99 -10.39 18.68
C THR A 192 -14.46 -9.29 17.74
N ASP A 193 -15.40 -9.60 16.86
CA ASP A 193 -16.03 -8.65 15.96
C ASP A 193 -17.55 -8.74 16.09
N ASN A 194 -18.20 -7.61 16.43
CA ASN A 194 -19.64 -7.52 16.68
C ASN A 194 -20.20 -8.61 17.61
N GLY A 195 -19.44 -8.98 18.64
CA GLY A 195 -19.83 -10.02 19.62
C GLY A 195 -19.55 -11.46 19.18
N VAL A 196 -19.11 -11.69 17.94
CA VAL A 196 -18.70 -13.01 17.44
C VAL A 196 -17.21 -13.20 17.65
N ARG A 197 -16.84 -14.35 18.21
CA ARG A 197 -15.43 -14.75 18.41
C ARG A 197 -14.97 -15.72 17.34
N TYR A 198 -13.77 -15.53 16.83
CA TYR A 198 -13.14 -16.46 15.89
C TYR A 198 -11.61 -16.41 16.02
N ALA A 199 -10.97 -17.54 15.72
CA ALA A 199 -9.52 -17.63 15.64
C ALA A 199 -9.03 -17.14 14.28
N LEU A 200 -7.95 -16.35 14.28
CA LEU A 200 -7.30 -15.84 13.09
C LEU A 200 -5.80 -16.08 13.22
N ASP A 201 -5.20 -16.63 12.17
CA ASP A 201 -3.75 -16.60 12.03
C ASP A 201 -3.32 -15.19 11.59
N LEU A 202 -2.56 -14.47 12.43
CA LEU A 202 -2.12 -13.10 12.12
C LEU A 202 -1.05 -13.05 11.03
N LYS A 203 -0.26 -14.10 10.87
CA LYS A 203 0.80 -14.16 9.86
C LYS A 203 0.23 -14.45 8.48
N THR A 204 -0.76 -15.34 8.38
CA THR A 204 -1.36 -15.73 7.09
C THR A 204 -2.67 -15.02 6.76
N GLY A 205 -3.38 -14.49 7.76
CA GLY A 205 -4.70 -13.88 7.59
C GLY A 205 -5.84 -14.90 7.42
N HIS A 206 -5.56 -16.21 7.53
CA HIS A 206 -6.57 -17.25 7.41
C HIS A 206 -7.37 -17.41 8.71
N LYS A 207 -8.70 -17.48 8.56
CA LYS A 207 -9.57 -17.87 9.67
C LYS A 207 -9.42 -19.36 9.93
N SER A 208 -9.01 -19.70 11.14
CA SER A 208 -8.98 -21.08 11.59
C SER A 208 -10.40 -21.53 11.91
N LYS A 209 -10.77 -22.74 11.50
CA LYS A 209 -12.02 -23.35 11.95
C LYS A 209 -11.78 -23.80 13.39
N PHE A 210 -12.50 -23.21 14.34
CA PHE A 210 -12.57 -23.70 15.71
C PHE A 210 -12.80 -25.22 15.69
N ARG A 211 -11.93 -25.99 16.35
CA ARG A 211 -12.20 -27.37 16.75
C ARG A 211 -12.74 -27.38 18.17
#